data_AF-A0A7K1ZVX6-F1
#
_entry.id   AF-A0A7K1ZVX6-F1
#
_cell.length_a   1.000
_cell.length_b   1.000
_cell.length_c   1.000
_cell.angle_alpha   90.00
_cell.angle_beta   90.00
_cell.angle_gamma   90.00
#
_symmetry.space_group_name_H-M   'P 1'
#
loop_
_entity.id
_entity.type
_entity.pdbx_description
1 polymer ?
#
loop_
_entity_poly.entity_id
_entity_poly.type
_entity_poly.pdbx_seq_one_letter_code
_entity_poly.pdbx_strand_id
1 'polypeptide(L)'
;MAGARPEGSRVAVYDDDHYYMGGALAELLRAEGYEVALVTPEAVVSAWTVNTMEQHRIQARLIEAGIELHTSTAVSAVLDTELQIQCAFTGQESRIAADAVLLVTARLPEDSLFQALLAQHEEWPDQGLRTVRAIGDALAPSTIAAAVWEGRRYAEELEAPTDNSDTAPYHRELTALPQ
;
A
#
# COMPACT_ATOMS: atom_id res chain seq x y z
N MET A 1 -11.21 3.64 -1.22
CA MET A 1 -11.49 4.64 -2.28
C MET A 1 -12.98 4.67 -2.55
N ALA A 2 -13.60 5.85 -2.66
CA ALA A 2 -15.05 5.99 -2.83
C ALA A 2 -15.55 5.76 -4.27
N GLY A 3 -14.66 5.42 -5.21
CA GLY A 3 -15.02 5.11 -6.61
C GLY A 3 -15.29 6.33 -7.48
N ALA A 4 -15.08 7.56 -6.99
CA ALA A 4 -15.15 8.77 -7.79
C ALA A 4 -14.10 8.74 -8.93
N ARG A 5 -14.45 9.33 -10.07
CA ARG A 5 -13.54 9.47 -11.20
C ARG A 5 -12.87 10.84 -11.20
N PRO A 6 -11.62 10.95 -11.68
CA PRO A 6 -10.95 12.24 -11.79
C PRO A 6 -11.69 13.16 -12.77
N GLU A 7 -11.69 14.46 -12.45
CA GLU A 7 -12.12 15.50 -13.39
C GLU A 7 -11.04 15.72 -14.47
N GLY A 8 -11.46 16.14 -15.67
CA GLY A 8 -10.56 16.30 -16.82
C GLY A 8 -10.33 14.99 -17.59
N SER A 9 -9.36 15.01 -18.51
CA SER A 9 -9.06 13.87 -19.39
C SER A 9 -7.65 13.31 -19.21
N ARG A 10 -6.72 14.09 -18.65
CA ARG A 10 -5.33 13.70 -18.41
C ARG A 10 -5.11 13.41 -16.93
N VAL A 11 -4.77 12.17 -16.61
CA VAL A 11 -4.56 11.72 -15.23
C VAL A 11 -3.13 11.24 -15.05
N ALA A 12 -2.42 11.83 -14.09
CA ALA A 12 -1.16 11.30 -13.63
C ALA A 12 -1.39 10.38 -12.42
N VAL A 13 -0.90 9.15 -12.49
CA VAL A 13 -0.90 8.19 -11.38
C VAL A 13 0.49 8.21 -10.76
N TYR A 14 0.60 8.60 -9.50
CA TYR A 14 1.85 8.47 -8.75
C TYR A 14 1.82 7.17 -7.95
N ASP A 15 2.66 6.21 -8.33
CA ASP A 15 2.77 4.90 -7.69
C ASP A 15 4.05 4.81 -6.84
N ASP A 16 3.85 5.01 -5.54
CA ASP A 16 4.82 4.81 -4.46
C ASP A 16 4.42 3.64 -3.53
N ASP A 17 3.46 2.81 -3.96
CA ASP A 17 3.06 1.54 -3.33
C ASP A 17 3.89 0.37 -3.90
N HIS A 18 4.22 0.45 -5.18
CA HIS A 18 5.06 -0.48 -5.94
C HIS A 18 4.51 -1.91 -6.08
N TYR A 19 3.33 -2.21 -5.54
CA TYR A 19 2.70 -3.51 -5.73
C TYR A 19 1.74 -3.47 -6.92
N TYR A 20 0.47 -3.79 -6.74
CA TYR A 20 -0.47 -3.93 -7.86
C TYR A 20 -1.36 -2.69 -8.06
N MET A 21 -1.51 -1.85 -7.04
CA MET A 21 -2.58 -0.85 -7.01
C MET A 21 -2.39 0.24 -8.08
N GLY A 22 -1.17 0.77 -8.22
CA GLY A 22 -0.88 1.82 -9.20
C GLY A 22 -1.13 1.35 -10.64
N GLY A 23 -0.57 0.19 -11.00
CA GLY A 23 -0.79 -0.43 -12.30
C GLY A 23 -2.27 -0.75 -12.59
N ALA A 24 -2.99 -1.33 -11.63
CA ALA A 24 -4.40 -1.69 -11.80
C ALA A 24 -5.30 -0.46 -12.00
N LEU A 25 -5.06 0.62 -11.25
CA LEU A 25 -5.84 1.86 -11.39
C LEU A 25 -5.49 2.62 -12.67
N ALA A 26 -4.22 2.65 -13.07
CA ALA A 26 -3.80 3.23 -14.34
C ALA A 26 -4.45 2.52 -15.53
N GLU A 27 -4.49 1.19 -15.50
CA GLU A 27 -5.18 0.40 -16.52
C GLU A 27 -6.69 0.67 -16.55
N LEU A 28 -7.34 0.71 -15.38
CA LEU A 28 -8.77 1.02 -15.26
C LEU A 28 -9.09 2.38 -15.89
N LEU A 29 -8.35 3.43 -15.52
CA LEU A 29 -8.55 4.77 -16.07
C LEU A 29 -8.30 4.79 -17.58
N ARG A 30 -7.26 4.09 -18.06
CA ARG A 30 -7.00 4.01 -19.49
C ARG A 30 -8.13 3.34 -20.25
N ALA A 31 -8.68 2.25 -19.71
CA ALA A 31 -9.82 1.54 -20.30
C ALA A 31 -11.10 2.38 -20.36
N GLU A 32 -11.22 3.38 -19.49
CA GLU A 32 -12.35 4.32 -19.46
C GLU A 32 -12.15 5.57 -20.35
N GLY A 33 -11.02 5.65 -21.07
CA GLY A 33 -10.76 6.69 -22.06
C GLY A 33 -9.91 7.86 -21.59
N TYR A 34 -9.35 7.79 -20.37
CA TYR A 34 -8.39 8.80 -19.90
C TYR A 34 -7.04 8.68 -20.64
N GLU A 35 -6.35 9.82 -20.77
CA GLU A 35 -4.93 9.88 -21.08
C GLU A 35 -4.17 9.69 -19.76
N VAL A 36 -3.36 8.63 -19.65
CA VAL A 36 -2.77 8.24 -18.36
C VAL A 36 -1.25 8.25 -18.46
N ALA A 37 -0.61 8.95 -17.52
CA ALA A 37 0.82 8.83 -17.24
C ALA A 37 1.00 8.20 -15.85
N LEU A 38 1.79 7.13 -15.75
CA LEU A 38 2.16 6.51 -14.49
C LEU A 38 3.59 6.89 -14.14
N VAL A 39 3.78 7.49 -12.97
CA VAL A 39 5.06 7.94 -12.43
C VAL A 39 5.40 7.06 -11.23
N THR A 40 6.60 6.49 -11.19
CA THR A 40 7.07 5.70 -10.06
C THR A 40 8.58 5.84 -9.86
N PRO A 41 9.09 5.91 -8.62
CA PRO A 41 10.53 5.98 -8.37
C PRO A 41 11.24 4.67 -8.68
N GLU A 42 10.50 3.55 -8.77
CA GLU A 42 11.05 2.25 -9.13
C GLU A 42 11.49 2.18 -10.60
N ALA A 43 12.48 1.33 -10.89
CA ALA A 43 13.01 1.16 -12.25
C ALA A 43 11.99 0.51 -13.21
N VAL A 44 10.97 -0.14 -12.67
CA VAL A 44 9.87 -0.77 -13.39
C VAL A 44 8.57 -0.54 -12.63
N VAL A 45 7.44 -0.55 -13.34
CA VAL A 45 6.12 -0.44 -12.68
C VAL A 45 5.81 -1.72 -11.91
N SER A 46 5.06 -1.57 -10.81
CA SER A 46 4.64 -2.70 -9.99
C SER A 46 5.82 -3.59 -9.55
N ALA A 47 6.95 -2.99 -9.15
CA ALA A 47 8.22 -3.69 -8.93
C ALA A 47 8.11 -4.88 -7.96
N TRP A 48 7.26 -4.81 -6.93
CA TRP A 48 7.10 -5.92 -5.98
C TRP A 48 6.52 -7.18 -6.63
N THR A 49 5.78 -7.04 -7.74
CA THR A 49 5.19 -8.16 -8.50
C THR A 49 6.23 -9.03 -9.22
N VAL A 50 7.53 -8.72 -9.13
CA VAL A 50 8.59 -9.68 -9.46
C VAL A 50 8.44 -10.93 -8.59
N ASN A 51 8.09 -10.74 -7.32
CA ASN A 51 7.89 -11.83 -6.35
C ASN A 51 6.65 -12.69 -6.66
N THR A 52 5.74 -12.21 -7.49
CA THR A 52 4.53 -12.92 -7.92
C THR A 52 4.60 -13.39 -9.38
N MET A 53 5.72 -13.14 -10.07
CA MET A 53 5.94 -13.44 -11.49
C MET A 53 5.00 -12.69 -12.46
N GLU A 54 4.37 -11.61 -12.03
CA GLU A 54 3.40 -10.85 -12.84
C GLU A 54 4.03 -9.63 -13.52
N GLN A 55 5.15 -9.13 -13.00
CA GLN A 55 5.75 -7.84 -13.37
C GLN A 55 5.91 -7.65 -14.88
N HIS A 56 6.53 -8.61 -15.57
CA HIS A 56 6.75 -8.53 -17.02
C HIS A 56 5.44 -8.43 -17.82
N ARG A 57 4.36 -9.09 -17.35
CA ARG A 57 3.04 -9.04 -18.00
C ARG A 57 2.35 -7.72 -17.74
N ILE A 58 2.45 -7.21 -16.51
CA ILE A 58 1.90 -5.89 -16.15
C ILE A 58 2.58 -4.81 -16.98
N GLN A 59 3.91 -4.77 -17.01
CA GLN A 59 4.68 -3.80 -17.80
C GLN A 59 4.26 -3.82 -19.27
N ALA A 60 4.23 -5.00 -19.90
CA ALA A 60 3.82 -5.13 -21.30
C ALA A 60 2.39 -4.64 -21.53
N ARG A 61 1.45 -5.06 -20.66
CA ARG A 61 0.03 -4.67 -20.76
C ARG A 61 -0.18 -3.17 -20.65
N LEU A 62 0.51 -2.48 -19.74
CA LEU A 62 0.39 -1.03 -19.59
C LEU A 62 0.98 -0.28 -20.81
N ILE A 63 2.11 -0.76 -21.35
CA ILE A 63 2.71 -0.20 -22.58
C ILE A 63 1.78 -0.41 -23.77
N GLU A 64 1.24 -1.61 -23.96
CA GLU A 64 0.30 -1.94 -25.05
C GLU A 64 -1.01 -1.17 -24.95
N ALA A 65 -1.46 -0.84 -23.74
CA ALA A 65 -2.61 0.03 -23.49
C ALA A 65 -2.33 1.52 -23.82
N GLY A 66 -1.08 1.88 -24.09
CA GLY A 66 -0.66 3.25 -24.41
C GLY A 66 -0.59 4.17 -23.18
N ILE A 67 -0.28 3.62 -22.01
CA ILE A 67 -0.02 4.40 -20.80
C ILE A 67 1.43 4.89 -20.85
N GLU A 68 1.65 6.19 -20.62
CA GLU A 68 2.99 6.76 -20.54
C GLU A 68 3.63 6.38 -19.20
N LEU A 69 4.86 5.85 -19.23
CA LEU A 69 5.54 5.35 -18.03
C LEU A 69 6.78 6.20 -17.72
N HIS A 70 6.77 6.85 -16.56
CA HIS A 70 7.93 7.56 -15.99
C HIS A 70 8.48 6.76 -14.82
N THR A 71 9.35 5.80 -15.12
CA THR A 71 10.09 5.00 -14.13
C THR A 71 11.31 5.76 -13.62
N SER A 72 11.91 5.31 -12.52
CA SER A 72 13.07 5.97 -11.90
C SER A 72 12.83 7.45 -11.60
N THR A 73 11.56 7.81 -11.33
CA THR A 73 11.09 9.19 -11.28
C THR A 73 10.12 9.35 -10.10
N ALA A 74 10.42 10.29 -9.20
CA ALA A 74 9.55 10.64 -8.10
C ALA A 74 8.74 11.91 -8.41
N VAL A 75 7.60 12.08 -7.74
CA VAL A 75 6.86 13.34 -7.73
C VAL A 75 7.42 14.26 -6.66
N SER A 76 7.69 15.52 -7.01
CA SER A 76 8.17 16.53 -6.05
C SER A 76 7.13 17.62 -5.74
N ALA A 77 6.19 17.90 -6.65
CA ALA A 77 5.07 18.80 -6.39
C ALA A 77 3.86 18.52 -7.31
N VAL A 78 2.65 18.74 -6.78
CA VAL A 78 1.41 18.81 -7.56
C VAL A 78 1.11 20.28 -7.82
N LEU A 79 0.96 20.67 -9.09
CA LEU A 79 0.64 22.03 -9.52
C LEU A 79 -0.78 22.06 -10.13
N ASP A 80 -1.24 23.24 -10.54
CA ASP A 80 -2.63 23.44 -10.99
C ASP A 80 -3.01 22.59 -12.21
N THR A 81 -2.14 22.51 -13.22
CA THR A 81 -2.38 21.75 -14.48
C THR A 81 -1.20 20.87 -14.87
N GLU A 82 -0.26 20.68 -13.95
CA GLU A 82 1.01 20.00 -14.18
C GLU A 82 1.41 19.20 -12.94
N LEU A 83 2.15 18.13 -13.15
CA LEU A 83 2.85 17.38 -12.12
C LEU A 83 4.35 17.63 -12.25
N GLN A 84 4.99 18.10 -11.19
CA GLN A 84 6.44 18.23 -11.13
C GLN A 84 7.04 16.90 -10.71
N ILE A 85 7.95 16.41 -11.55
CA ILE A 85 8.60 15.12 -11.39
C ILE A 85 10.12 15.31 -11.38
N GLN A 86 10.83 14.41 -10.72
CA GLN A 86 12.29 14.45 -10.62
C GLN A 86 12.89 13.07 -10.80
N CYS A 87 14.03 13.00 -11.48
CA CYS A 87 14.83 11.78 -11.55
C CYS A 87 15.22 11.34 -10.13
N ALA A 88 14.90 10.08 -9.76
CA ALA A 88 15.17 9.54 -8.44
C ALA A 88 16.67 9.46 -8.09
N PHE A 89 17.54 9.52 -9.11
CA PHE A 89 19.00 9.44 -8.94
C PHE A 89 19.69 10.80 -8.89
N THR A 90 19.22 11.77 -9.68
CA THR A 90 19.91 13.06 -9.87
C THR A 90 19.17 14.25 -9.28
N GLY A 91 17.89 14.09 -8.95
CA GLY A 91 17.00 15.20 -8.58
C GLY A 91 16.71 16.16 -9.73
N GLN A 92 17.11 15.84 -10.97
CA GLN A 92 16.80 16.70 -12.12
C GLN A 92 15.30 16.73 -12.34
N GLU A 93 14.75 17.94 -12.33
CA GLU A 93 13.32 18.18 -12.42
C GLU A 93 12.83 18.30 -13.87
N SER A 94 11.59 17.89 -14.09
CA SER A 94 10.81 18.13 -15.29
C SER A 94 9.33 18.18 -14.94
N ARG A 95 8.45 18.37 -15.92
CA ARG A 95 7.01 18.48 -15.71
C ARG A 95 6.25 17.70 -16.76
N ILE A 96 5.10 17.18 -16.35
CA ILE A 96 4.11 16.57 -17.25
C ILE A 96 2.76 17.23 -17.02
N ALA A 97 1.96 17.36 -18.08
CA ALA A 97 0.64 17.95 -17.96
C ALA A 97 -0.34 16.94 -17.35
N ALA A 98 -1.16 17.38 -16.39
CA ALA A 98 -2.17 16.56 -15.75
C ALA A 98 -3.34 17.44 -15.31
N ASP A 99 -4.57 17.00 -15.59
CA ASP A 99 -5.79 17.65 -15.10
C ASP A 99 -6.14 17.15 -13.69
N ALA A 100 -5.70 15.93 -13.37
CA ALA A 100 -5.87 15.33 -12.06
C ALA A 100 -4.69 14.40 -11.70
N VAL A 101 -4.48 14.21 -10.40
CA VAL A 101 -3.43 13.34 -9.86
C VAL A 101 -4.06 12.29 -8.96
N LEU A 102 -3.76 11.02 -9.24
CA LEU A 102 -4.13 9.89 -8.40
C LEU A 102 -2.90 9.45 -7.58
N LEU A 103 -2.95 9.68 -6.27
CA LEU A 103 -1.88 9.30 -5.35
C LEU A 103 -2.09 7.87 -4.86
N VAL A 104 -1.16 6.98 -5.23
CA VAL A 104 -1.11 5.59 -4.80
C VAL A 104 0.20 5.41 -4.04
N THR A 105 0.22 5.77 -2.76
CA THR A 105 1.44 5.79 -1.95
C THR A 105 1.36 4.79 -0.80
N ALA A 106 0.70 5.17 0.28
CA ALA A 106 0.52 4.33 1.46
C ALA A 106 -0.88 4.52 2.05
N ARG A 107 -1.19 3.70 3.05
CA ARG A 107 -2.44 3.77 3.81
C ARG A 107 -2.14 4.10 5.26
N LEU A 108 -3.00 4.89 5.88
CA LEU A 108 -3.07 5.05 7.32
C LEU A 108 -4.10 4.04 7.88
N PRO A 109 -3.86 3.47 9.07
CA PRO A 109 -4.88 2.67 9.74
C PRO A 109 -6.10 3.52 10.06
N GLU A 110 -7.29 2.93 9.93
CA GLU A 110 -8.52 3.48 10.49
C GLU A 110 -8.78 2.79 11.84
N ASP A 111 -8.23 3.36 12.91
CA ASP A 111 -8.23 2.79 14.25
C ASP A 111 -8.97 3.65 15.29
N SER A 112 -9.75 4.64 14.84
CA SER A 112 -10.44 5.61 15.70
C SER A 112 -11.30 4.96 16.78
N LEU A 113 -12.06 3.91 16.44
CA LEU A 113 -12.85 3.13 17.40
C LEU A 113 -11.97 2.42 18.42
N PHE A 114 -10.85 1.84 17.99
CA PHE A 114 -9.91 1.15 18.87
C PHE A 114 -9.31 2.12 19.89
N GLN A 115 -8.84 3.28 19.43
CA GLN A 115 -8.31 4.33 20.31
C GLN A 115 -9.38 4.86 21.28
N ALA A 116 -10.62 5.04 20.82
CA ALA A 116 -11.72 5.49 21.67
C ALA A 116 -12.08 4.47 22.77
N LEU A 117 -11.99 3.17 22.47
CA LEU A 117 -12.18 2.10 23.46
C LEU A 117 -11.03 2.07 24.47
N LEU A 118 -9.78 2.19 24.01
CA LEU A 118 -8.60 2.23 24.88
C LEU A 118 -8.63 3.42 25.86
N ALA A 119 -9.13 4.58 25.41
CA ALA A 119 -9.27 5.76 26.27
C ALA A 119 -10.21 5.53 27.47
N GLN A 120 -11.09 4.53 27.40
CA GLN A 120 -12.06 4.17 28.44
C GLN A 120 -11.66 2.90 29.21
N HIS A 121 -10.40 2.48 29.16
CA HIS A 121 -9.96 1.19 29.72
C HIS A 121 -10.27 1.01 31.23
N GLU A 122 -10.31 2.10 32.00
CA GLU A 122 -10.63 2.07 33.43
C GLU A 122 -12.08 1.62 33.71
N GLU A 123 -13.00 1.84 32.75
CA GLU A 123 -14.42 1.49 32.87
C GLU A 123 -14.72 0.04 32.43
N TRP A 124 -13.77 -0.62 31.76
CA TRP A 124 -13.97 -1.95 31.18
C TRP A 124 -14.37 -3.03 32.20
N PRO A 125 -13.79 -3.12 33.41
CA PRO A 125 -14.16 -4.15 34.39
C PRO A 125 -15.64 -4.11 34.77
N ASP A 126 -16.19 -2.91 34.95
CA ASP A 126 -17.60 -2.71 35.31
C ASP A 126 -18.55 -3.07 34.15
N GLN A 127 -18.06 -3.05 32.91
CA GLN A 127 -18.78 -3.41 31.69
C GLN A 127 -18.55 -4.86 31.27
N GLY A 128 -17.72 -5.62 31.99
CA GLY A 128 -17.38 -7.01 31.67
C GLY A 128 -16.43 -7.18 30.47
N LEU A 129 -15.83 -6.09 29.99
CA LEU A 129 -14.85 -6.12 28.90
C LEU A 129 -13.45 -6.43 29.48
N ARG A 130 -12.73 -7.40 28.89
CA ARG A 130 -11.41 -7.84 29.39
C ARG A 130 -10.25 -7.29 28.57
N THR A 131 -10.35 -7.41 27.25
CA THR A 131 -9.31 -7.01 26.31
C THR A 131 -9.94 -6.48 25.01
N VAL A 132 -9.24 -5.57 24.35
CA VAL A 132 -9.56 -5.09 23.01
C VAL A 132 -8.27 -5.13 22.19
N ARG A 133 -8.34 -5.61 20.95
CA ARG A 133 -7.20 -5.68 20.03
C ARG A 133 -7.65 -5.30 18.62
N ALA A 134 -6.95 -4.35 17.99
CA ALA A 134 -7.05 -4.12 16.56
C ALA A 134 -6.33 -5.24 15.79
N ILE A 135 -6.85 -5.59 14.61
CA ILE A 135 -6.27 -6.58 13.69
C ILE A 135 -6.37 -6.08 12.25
N GLY A 136 -5.57 -6.67 11.37
CA GLY A 136 -5.51 -6.36 9.96
C GLY A 136 -5.06 -4.92 9.70
N ASP A 137 -5.62 -4.32 8.65
CA ASP A 137 -5.22 -2.97 8.24
C ASP A 137 -5.55 -1.88 9.27
N ALA A 138 -6.46 -2.14 10.20
CA ALA A 138 -6.73 -1.23 11.33
C ALA A 138 -5.58 -1.24 12.38
N LEU A 139 -4.73 -2.28 12.38
CA LEU A 139 -3.51 -2.32 13.19
C LEU A 139 -2.31 -1.81 12.38
N ALA A 140 -2.10 -2.38 11.20
CA ALA A 140 -1.01 -2.00 10.30
C ALA A 140 -1.38 -2.36 8.85
N PRO A 141 -1.66 -1.38 7.98
CA PRO A 141 -2.01 -1.64 6.59
C PRO A 141 -0.97 -2.50 5.86
N SER A 142 -1.42 -3.62 5.28
CA SER A 142 -0.54 -4.60 4.63
C SER A 142 -1.26 -5.36 3.51
N THR A 143 -0.69 -6.48 3.08
CA THR A 143 -1.33 -7.36 2.10
C THR A 143 -2.60 -8.01 2.66
N ILE A 144 -3.49 -8.44 1.77
CA ILE A 144 -4.68 -9.22 2.15
C ILE A 144 -4.28 -10.46 2.95
N ALA A 145 -3.18 -11.13 2.58
CA ALA A 145 -2.68 -12.31 3.29
C ALA A 145 -2.31 -11.99 4.76
N ALA A 146 -1.68 -10.85 5.01
CA ALA A 146 -1.35 -10.41 6.37
C ALA A 146 -2.61 -10.14 7.20
N ALA A 147 -3.62 -9.47 6.64
CA ALA A 147 -4.88 -9.23 7.34
C ALA A 147 -5.63 -10.53 7.68
N VAL A 148 -5.67 -11.50 6.75
CA VAL A 148 -6.23 -12.83 7.00
C VAL A 148 -5.45 -13.57 8.09
N TRP A 149 -4.12 -13.52 8.04
CA TRP A 149 -3.26 -14.14 9.04
C TRP A 149 -3.49 -13.53 10.43
N GLU A 150 -3.57 -12.20 10.55
CA GLU A 150 -3.80 -11.53 11.83
C GLU A 150 -5.17 -11.88 12.43
N GLY A 151 -6.22 -11.97 11.61
CA GLY A 151 -7.53 -12.42 12.06
C GLY A 151 -7.51 -13.85 12.58
N ARG A 152 -6.79 -14.76 11.90
CA ARG A 152 -6.60 -16.12 12.39
C ARG A 152 -5.79 -16.15 13.69
N ARG A 153 -4.66 -15.44 13.72
CA ARG A 153 -3.79 -15.37 14.89
C ARG A 153 -4.55 -14.91 16.12
N TYR A 154 -5.37 -13.86 15.99
CA TYR A 154 -6.20 -13.39 17.09
C TYR A 154 -7.14 -14.47 17.64
N ALA A 155 -7.79 -15.23 16.76
CA ALA A 155 -8.71 -16.29 17.18
C ALA A 155 -7.99 -17.46 17.89
N GLU A 156 -6.82 -17.86 17.40
CA GLU A 156 -6.02 -18.97 17.99
C GLU A 156 -5.33 -18.55 19.30
N GLU A 157 -4.97 -17.27 19.45
CA GLU A 157 -4.37 -16.71 20.67
C GLU A 157 -5.41 -16.26 21.70
N LEU A 158 -6.71 -16.31 21.37
CA LEU A 158 -7.75 -15.91 22.30
C LEU A 158 -7.76 -16.85 23.51
N GLU A 159 -7.67 -16.28 24.71
CA GLU A 159 -7.52 -17.00 25.99
C GLU A 159 -6.21 -17.80 26.15
N ALA A 160 -5.29 -17.74 25.18
CA ALA A 160 -3.96 -18.27 25.37
C ALA A 160 -3.23 -17.49 26.48
N PRO A 161 -2.32 -18.13 27.25
CA PRO A 161 -1.45 -17.41 28.16
C PRO A 161 -0.74 -16.28 27.43
N THR A 162 -0.68 -15.09 28.03
CA THR A 162 0.00 -13.95 27.41
C THR A 162 1.44 -14.32 27.14
N ASP A 163 1.82 -14.32 25.86
CA ASP A 163 3.20 -14.52 25.46
C ASP A 163 4.08 -13.44 26.11
N ASN A 164 5.14 -13.88 26.78
CA ASN A 164 6.20 -12.96 27.17
C ASN A 164 6.82 -12.43 25.87
N SER A 165 6.82 -11.11 25.66
CA SER A 165 7.36 -10.47 24.46
C SER A 165 8.83 -10.81 24.20
N ASP A 166 9.53 -11.32 25.21
CA ASP A 166 10.95 -11.70 25.14
C ASP A 166 11.16 -13.12 24.56
N THR A 167 10.11 -13.92 24.41
CA THR A 167 10.17 -15.28 23.84
C THR A 167 9.63 -15.33 22.41
N ALA A 168 10.23 -16.15 21.56
CA ALA A 168 9.75 -16.32 20.19
C ALA A 168 8.37 -17.02 20.19
N PRO A 169 7.34 -16.47 19.52
CA PRO A 169 5.97 -17.01 19.54
C PRO A 169 5.79 -18.23 18.61
N TYR A 170 6.90 -18.88 18.21
CA TYR A 170 6.91 -20.03 17.30
C TYR A 170 8.17 -20.85 17.50
N HIS A 171 8.07 -22.15 17.20
CA HIS A 171 9.25 -23.02 17.13
C HIS A 171 10.15 -22.58 15.97
N ARG A 172 11.47 -22.58 16.19
CA ARG A 172 12.48 -22.25 15.20
C ARG A 172 13.61 -23.27 15.23
N GLU A 173 14.13 -23.59 14.06
CA GLU A 173 15.30 -24.45 13.90
C GLU A 173 16.54 -23.58 13.74
N LEU A 174 17.65 -23.97 14.38
CA LEU A 174 18.92 -23.27 14.32
C LEU A 174 20.00 -24.21 13.78
N THR A 175 20.97 -23.65 13.06
CA THR A 175 22.12 -24.41 12.56
C THR A 175 22.84 -25.08 13.71
N ALA A 176 23.12 -26.38 13.59
CA ALA A 176 23.94 -27.10 14.56
C ALA A 176 25.36 -26.51 14.60
N LEU A 177 25.93 -26.40 15.81
CA LEU A 177 27.34 -26.06 15.94
C LEU A 177 28.20 -27.21 15.37
N PRO A 178 29.30 -26.90 14.67
CA PRO A 178 30.23 -27.93 14.23
C PRO A 178 30.77 -28.70 15.45
N GLN A 179 30.85 -30.03 15.33
CA GLN A 179 31.39 -30.94 16.35
C GLN A 179 32.91 -30.94 16.38
#